data_AF-A0A9D7ZQJ7-F1
#
_entry.id   AF-A0A9D7ZQJ7-F1
#
_cell.length_a   1.000
_cell.length_b   1.000
_cell.length_c   1.000
_cell.angle_alpha   90.00
_cell.angle_beta   90.00
_cell.angle_gamma   90.00
#
_symmetry.space_group_name_H-M   'P 1'
#
loop_
_entity.id
_entity.type
_entity.pdbx_description
1 polymer ?
#
loop_
_entity_poly.entity_id
_entity_poly.type
_entity_poly.pdbx_seq_one_letter_code
_entity_poly.pdbx_strand_id
1 'polypeptide(L)'
;MPSSDVTNTMGYGGSVSGKFFITPSDALLWQGTCGRAISHYISIFDGKGQDMIYNPGTGNYQALFSVGGFISYQRKWLPNLSTFLSAGIAAIGNKDYQPGDAYNHSYSASADIFWEVIDGARLGFEYVFGSRIDKDGSTGTANRIWILVYYDF
;
A
#
# COMPACT_ATOMS: atom_id res chain seq x y z
N MET A 1 32.33 -17.94 -13.45
CA MET A 1 31.90 -17.70 -12.05
C MET A 1 31.54 -16.22 -11.97
N PRO A 2 30.39 -15.82 -11.38
CA PRO A 2 30.15 -14.39 -11.14
C PRO A 2 31.25 -13.89 -10.20
N SER A 3 31.85 -12.74 -10.49
CA SER A 3 32.83 -12.14 -9.60
C SER A 3 32.19 -11.86 -8.24
N SER A 4 32.92 -12.12 -7.17
CA SER A 4 32.50 -11.92 -5.77
C SER A 4 32.48 -10.43 -5.36
N ASP A 5 32.14 -9.55 -6.29
CA ASP A 5 32.14 -8.11 -6.08
C ASP A 5 30.81 -7.70 -5.44
N VAL A 6 30.89 -7.22 -4.20
CA VAL A 6 29.73 -6.68 -3.48
C VAL A 6 29.40 -5.31 -4.08
N THR A 7 28.27 -5.21 -4.80
CA THR A 7 27.76 -3.95 -5.33
C THR A 7 26.75 -3.31 -4.39
N ASN A 8 26.93 -2.05 -4.06
CA ASN A 8 26.00 -1.28 -3.22
C ASN A 8 25.22 -0.25 -4.07
N THR A 9 23.97 0.01 -3.71
CA THR A 9 23.17 1.10 -4.28
C THR A 9 22.42 1.81 -3.16
N MET A 10 22.41 3.14 -3.19
CA MET A 10 21.73 3.95 -2.19
C MET A 10 20.22 4.01 -2.46
N GLY A 11 19.43 3.78 -1.41
CA GLY A 11 17.99 4.05 -1.37
C GLY A 11 17.70 5.41 -0.74
N TYR A 12 16.62 6.05 -1.19
CA TYR A 12 16.11 7.29 -0.60
C TYR A 12 14.62 7.42 -0.89
N GLY A 13 13.87 8.00 0.03
CA GLY A 13 12.45 8.26 -0.17
C GLY A 13 11.89 9.18 0.88
N GLY A 14 10.63 9.53 0.71
CA GLY A 14 9.90 10.38 1.63
C GLY A 14 8.43 9.97 1.70
N SER A 15 7.81 10.34 2.81
CA SER A 15 6.39 10.15 3.06
C SER A 15 5.79 11.46 3.55
N VAL A 16 4.57 11.74 3.10
CA VAL A 16 3.76 12.85 3.59
C VAL A 16 2.35 12.35 3.83
N SER A 17 1.72 12.84 4.88
CA SER A 17 0.35 12.46 5.24
C SER A 17 -0.37 13.62 5.91
N GLY A 18 -1.68 13.58 5.88
CA GLY A 18 -2.50 14.58 6.53
C GLY A 18 -3.91 14.11 6.85
N LYS A 19 -4.56 14.90 7.70
CA LYS A 19 -5.98 14.80 8.00
C LYS A 19 -6.59 16.19 7.91
N PHE A 20 -7.61 16.32 7.10
CA PHE A 20 -8.36 17.55 6.91
C PHE A 20 -9.80 17.36 7.38
N PHE A 21 -10.27 18.18 8.31
CA PHE A 21 -11.66 18.16 8.75
C PHE A 21 -12.50 19.00 7.79
N ILE A 22 -13.48 18.36 7.14
CA ILE A 22 -14.44 19.04 6.25
C ILE A 22 -15.59 19.60 7.10
N THR A 23 -16.05 18.80 8.07
CA THR A 23 -17.04 19.17 9.08
C THR A 23 -16.64 18.55 10.42
N PRO A 24 -17.36 18.82 11.54
CA PRO A 24 -17.15 18.09 12.79
C PRO A 24 -17.33 16.56 12.68
N SER A 25 -18.10 16.10 11.69
CA SER A 25 -18.41 14.68 11.46
C SER A 25 -17.66 14.08 10.26
N ASP A 26 -17.00 14.90 9.45
CA ASP A 26 -16.41 14.49 8.17
C ASP A 26 -14.93 14.87 8.12
N ALA A 27 -14.08 13.92 7.75
CA ALA A 27 -12.67 14.18 7.54
C ALA A 27 -12.12 13.44 6.32
N LEU A 28 -11.11 14.02 5.70
CA LEU A 28 -10.32 13.43 4.64
C LEU A 28 -8.94 13.09 5.20
N LEU A 29 -8.55 11.83 5.11
CA LEU A 29 -7.22 11.34 5.46
C LEU A 29 -6.49 10.97 4.17
N TRP A 30 -5.18 11.20 4.14
CA TRP A 30 -4.38 10.85 2.98
C TRP A 30 -2.94 10.60 3.38
N GLN A 31 -2.25 9.78 2.60
CA GLN A 31 -0.83 9.53 2.70
C GLN A 31 -0.25 9.23 1.32
N GLY A 32 0.95 9.71 1.07
CA GLY A 32 1.75 9.34 -0.09
C GLY A 32 3.20 9.07 0.33
N THR A 33 3.78 8.05 -0.27
CA THR A 33 5.16 7.60 -0.05
C THR A 33 5.79 7.32 -1.41
N CYS A 34 6.99 7.84 -1.64
CA CYS A 34 7.72 7.55 -2.87
C CYS A 34 9.23 7.58 -2.67
N GLY A 35 9.97 6.88 -3.53
CA GLY A 35 11.41 6.82 -3.45
C GLY A 35 12.02 5.68 -4.24
N ARG A 36 13.33 5.49 -4.10
CA ARG A 36 14.12 4.40 -4.68
C ARG A 36 14.57 3.45 -3.59
N ALA A 37 14.43 2.15 -3.83
CA ALA A 37 14.71 1.10 -2.84
C ALA A 37 13.98 1.33 -1.50
N ILE A 38 12.68 1.60 -1.59
CA ILE A 38 11.78 1.82 -0.45
C ILE A 38 10.52 0.96 -0.50
N SER A 39 10.52 -0.09 -1.33
CA SER A 39 9.36 -0.96 -1.53
C SER A 39 8.88 -1.56 -0.21
N HIS A 40 9.78 -1.93 0.71
CA HIS A 40 9.44 -2.43 2.05
C HIS A 40 8.52 -1.47 2.85
N TYR A 41 8.57 -0.16 2.59
CA TYR A 41 7.72 0.82 3.29
C TYR A 41 6.32 0.97 2.68
N ILE A 42 6.02 0.24 1.60
CA ILE A 42 4.72 0.21 0.94
C ILE A 42 4.14 -1.18 1.16
N SER A 43 3.02 -1.27 1.88
CA SER A 43 2.47 -2.52 2.43
C SER A 43 2.33 -3.68 1.44
N ILE A 44 1.95 -3.42 0.19
CA ILE A 44 1.79 -4.48 -0.81
C ILE A 44 3.14 -5.08 -1.27
N PHE A 45 4.25 -4.39 -1.05
CA PHE A 45 5.60 -4.83 -1.42
C PHE A 45 6.40 -5.39 -0.24
N ASP A 46 5.88 -5.26 0.97
CA ASP A 46 6.54 -5.78 2.17
C ASP A 46 6.83 -7.29 2.03
N GLY A 47 8.04 -7.68 2.40
CA GLY A 47 8.55 -9.05 2.27
C GLY A 47 8.79 -9.55 0.84
N LYS A 48 8.54 -8.75 -0.22
CA LYS A 48 8.68 -9.19 -1.63
C LYS A 48 10.05 -8.91 -2.26
N GLY A 49 10.94 -8.22 -1.55
CA GLY A 49 12.29 -7.91 -2.03
C GLY A 49 12.33 -7.03 -3.28
N GLN A 50 11.34 -6.15 -3.46
CA GLN A 50 11.19 -5.33 -4.67
C GLN A 50 11.97 -4.00 -4.62
N ASP A 51 12.97 -3.90 -3.74
CA ASP A 51 13.81 -2.71 -3.64
C ASP A 51 14.81 -2.62 -4.78
N MET A 52 15.25 -3.77 -5.29
CA MET A 52 16.31 -3.88 -6.29
C MET A 52 16.02 -5.02 -7.27
N ILE A 53 16.55 -4.90 -8.48
CA ILE A 53 16.48 -5.95 -9.50
C ILE A 53 17.85 -6.15 -10.15
N TYR A 54 18.16 -7.40 -10.50
CA TYR A 54 19.39 -7.74 -11.21
C TYR A 54 19.26 -7.43 -12.70
N ASN A 55 20.23 -6.70 -13.27
CA ASN A 55 20.30 -6.44 -14.70
C ASN A 55 21.26 -7.46 -15.38
N PRO A 56 20.74 -8.41 -16.18
CA PRO A 56 21.57 -9.42 -16.83
C PRO A 56 22.50 -8.85 -17.91
N GLY A 57 22.19 -7.68 -18.47
CA GLY A 57 23.03 -7.04 -19.50
C GLY A 57 24.25 -6.31 -18.92
N THR A 58 24.18 -5.86 -17.67
CA THR A 58 25.29 -5.14 -17.01
C THR A 58 25.93 -5.92 -15.86
N GLY A 59 25.30 -7.00 -15.40
CA GLY A 59 25.77 -7.80 -14.28
C GLY A 59 25.57 -7.15 -12.90
N ASN A 60 24.85 -6.03 -12.82
CA ASN A 60 24.71 -5.23 -11.60
C ASN A 60 23.26 -5.17 -11.11
N TYR A 61 23.08 -5.00 -9.80
CA TYR A 61 21.76 -4.69 -9.24
C TYR A 61 21.41 -3.21 -9.43
N GLN A 62 20.13 -2.94 -9.67
CA GLN A 62 19.58 -1.58 -9.83
C GLN A 62 18.43 -1.35 -8.85
N ALA A 63 18.47 -0.25 -8.10
CA ALA A 63 17.36 0.16 -7.26
C ALA A 63 16.12 0.54 -8.08
N LEU A 64 14.98 0.00 -7.66
CA LEU A 64 13.67 0.27 -8.23
C LEU A 64 13.04 1.50 -7.58
N PHE A 65 12.37 2.32 -8.38
CA PHE A 65 11.51 3.38 -7.86
C PHE A 65 10.17 2.78 -7.46
N SER A 66 9.62 3.15 -6.31
CA SER A 66 8.31 2.71 -5.85
C SER A 66 7.52 3.92 -5.36
N VAL A 67 6.21 3.87 -5.54
CA VAL A 67 5.25 4.85 -5.03
C VAL A 67 4.05 4.12 -4.45
N GLY A 68 3.52 4.61 -3.35
CA GLY A 68 2.33 4.10 -2.71
C GLY A 68 1.58 5.20 -2.00
N GLY A 69 0.27 5.07 -1.87
CA GLY A 69 -0.53 6.05 -1.15
C GLY A 69 -2.01 5.73 -1.16
N PHE A 70 -2.74 6.50 -0.37
CA PHE A 70 -4.18 6.37 -0.27
C PHE A 70 -4.84 7.71 0.04
N ILE A 71 -6.14 7.76 -0.22
CA ILE A 71 -7.06 8.74 0.29
C ILE A 71 -8.23 8.02 0.96
N SER A 72 -8.73 8.58 2.06
CA SER A 72 -9.81 7.98 2.84
C SER A 72 -10.76 9.06 3.33
N TYR A 73 -12.04 8.88 3.07
CA TYR A 73 -13.10 9.70 3.61
C TYR A 73 -13.67 9.05 4.87
N GLN A 74 -13.62 9.77 5.99
CA GLN A 74 -14.19 9.40 7.26
C GLN A 74 -15.54 10.10 7.46
N ARG A 75 -16.56 9.34 7.85
CA ARG A 75 -17.83 9.83 8.39
C ARG A 75 -18.03 9.32 9.80
N LYS A 76 -18.22 10.23 10.75
CA LYS A 76 -18.68 9.91 12.11
C LYS A 76 -20.20 10.03 12.15
N TRP A 77 -20.88 8.93 12.46
CA TRP A 77 -22.34 8.90 12.60
C TRP A 77 -22.76 9.22 14.03
N LEU A 78 -22.00 8.70 14.99
CA LEU A 78 -22.11 8.92 16.42
C LEU A 78 -20.71 9.06 17.02
N PRO A 79 -20.57 9.51 18.28
CA PRO A 79 -19.27 9.54 18.96
C PRO A 79 -18.53 8.20 18.95
N ASN A 80 -19.28 7.08 18.94
CA ASN A 80 -18.78 5.72 18.99
C ASN A 80 -18.93 4.93 17.67
N LEU A 81 -19.41 5.56 16.59
CA LEU A 81 -19.64 4.87 15.30
C LEU A 81 -19.06 5.69 14.15
N SER A 82 -18.09 5.12 13.44
CA SER A 82 -17.45 5.73 12.28
C SER A 82 -17.37 4.78 11.11
N THR A 83 -17.44 5.33 9.89
CA THR A 83 -17.20 4.60 8.65
C THR A 83 -16.09 5.27 7.84
N PHE A 84 -15.37 4.47 7.07
CA PHE A 84 -14.31 4.94 6.17
C PHE A 84 -14.54 4.38 4.78
N LEU A 85 -14.32 5.22 3.76
CA LEU A 85 -14.25 4.80 2.37
C LEU A 85 -12.88 5.20 1.84
N SER A 86 -12.07 4.22 1.46
CA SER A 86 -10.68 4.47 1.09
C SER A 86 -10.37 3.95 -0.30
N ALA A 87 -9.50 4.67 -1.01
CA ALA A 87 -8.94 4.25 -2.29
C ALA A 87 -7.42 4.40 -2.24
N GLY A 88 -6.70 3.42 -2.78
CA GLY A 88 -5.25 3.37 -2.73
C GLY A 88 -4.61 2.95 -4.05
N ILE A 89 -3.35 3.34 -4.21
CA ILE A 89 -2.50 2.96 -5.34
C ILE A 89 -1.13 2.52 -4.83
N ALA A 90 -0.53 1.54 -5.49
CA ALA A 90 0.87 1.20 -5.32
C ALA A 90 1.48 0.82 -6.67
N ALA A 91 2.62 1.39 -7.02
CA ALA A 91 3.27 1.17 -8.30
C ALA A 91 4.79 1.03 -8.16
N ILE A 92 5.38 0.28 -9.09
CA ILE A 92 6.82 0.09 -9.19
C ILE A 92 7.32 0.51 -10.57
N GLY A 93 8.45 1.21 -10.61
CA GLY A 93 9.10 1.62 -11.85
C GLY A 93 9.86 0.44 -12.45
N ASN A 94 9.16 -0.41 -13.20
CA ASN A 94 9.74 -1.59 -13.84
C ASN A 94 10.90 -1.25 -14.79
N LYS A 95 11.72 -2.26 -15.08
CA LYS A 95 12.79 -2.22 -16.08
C LYS A 95 12.44 -3.09 -17.29
N ASP A 96 12.97 -2.74 -18.46
CA ASP A 96 12.64 -3.43 -19.72
C ASP A 96 13.02 -4.92 -19.70
N TYR A 97 14.06 -5.28 -18.94
CA TYR A 97 14.53 -6.65 -18.79
C TYR A 97 13.78 -7.48 -17.73
N GLN A 98 12.83 -6.90 -17.00
CA GLN A 98 11.94 -7.68 -16.14
C GLN A 98 10.94 -8.48 -16.98
N PRO A 99 10.51 -9.67 -16.51
CA PRO A 99 9.54 -10.49 -17.23
C PRO A 99 8.18 -9.79 -17.35
N GLY A 100 7.35 -10.23 -18.31
CA GLY A 100 6.04 -9.61 -18.59
C GLY A 100 5.05 -9.73 -17.44
N ASP A 101 5.10 -10.83 -16.69
CA ASP A 101 4.29 -11.11 -15.50
C ASP A 101 4.78 -10.40 -14.23
N ALA A 102 5.82 -9.56 -14.34
CA ALA A 102 6.27 -8.75 -13.21
C ALA A 102 5.18 -7.76 -12.80
N TYR A 103 4.94 -7.64 -11.48
CA TYR A 103 4.08 -6.61 -10.92
C TYR A 103 4.44 -5.23 -11.48
N ASN A 104 3.43 -4.45 -11.90
CA ASN A 104 3.59 -3.07 -12.31
C ASN A 104 2.89 -2.10 -11.34
N HIS A 105 1.57 -2.22 -11.20
CA HIS A 105 0.80 -1.39 -10.28
C HIS A 105 -0.45 -2.10 -9.78
N SER A 106 -1.06 -1.55 -8.72
CA SER A 106 -2.34 -1.99 -8.22
C SER A 106 -3.17 -0.82 -7.71
N TYR A 107 -4.47 -1.06 -7.73
CA TYR A 107 -5.48 -0.20 -7.14
C TYR A 107 -6.21 -0.98 -6.05
N SER A 108 -6.64 -0.27 -5.02
CA SER A 108 -7.49 -0.82 -3.97
C SER A 108 -8.61 0.14 -3.64
N ALA A 109 -9.74 -0.43 -3.23
CA ALA A 109 -10.86 0.29 -2.64
C ALA A 109 -11.34 -0.49 -1.41
N SER A 110 -11.68 0.22 -0.35
CA SER A 110 -12.18 -0.39 0.89
C SER A 110 -13.31 0.41 1.50
N ALA A 111 -14.15 -0.32 2.24
CA ALA A 111 -15.20 0.23 3.07
C ALA A 111 -15.08 -0.38 4.46
N ASP A 112 -14.92 0.47 5.46
CA ASP A 112 -14.70 0.08 6.85
C ASP A 112 -15.79 0.67 7.75
N ILE A 113 -16.14 -0.07 8.78
CA ILE A 113 -17.02 0.35 9.86
C ILE A 113 -16.34 0.01 11.17
N PHE A 114 -16.24 0.98 12.07
CA PHE A 114 -15.76 0.78 13.43
C PHE A 114 -16.82 1.25 14.42
N TRP A 115 -17.19 0.36 15.35
CA TRP A 115 -18.17 0.61 16.39
C TRP A 115 -17.60 0.28 17.77
N GLU A 116 -17.54 1.28 18.63
CA GLU A 116 -17.29 1.11 20.06
C GLU A 116 -18.62 0.81 20.76
N VAL A 117 -18.80 -0.48 21.10
CA VAL A 117 -20.08 -1.03 21.58
C VAL A 117 -20.32 -0.63 23.03
N ILE A 118 -19.28 -0.79 23.85
CA ILE A 118 -19.17 -0.37 25.24
C ILE A 118 -17.73 0.09 25.47
N ASP A 119 -17.47 0.80 26.56
CA ASP A 119 -16.11 1.18 26.94
C ASP A 119 -15.19 -0.06 26.98
N GLY A 120 -14.08 0.03 26.26
CA GLY A 120 -13.12 -1.07 26.10
C GLY A 120 -13.45 -2.06 24.99
N ALA A 121 -14.67 -2.13 24.46
CA ALA A 121 -15.07 -3.08 23.40
C ALA A 121 -15.28 -2.43 22.03
N ARG A 122 -14.56 -2.91 21.02
CA ARG A 122 -14.66 -2.42 19.62
C ARG A 122 -14.94 -3.55 18.65
N LEU A 123 -15.86 -3.30 17.73
CA LEU A 123 -16.13 -4.12 16.56
C LEU A 123 -15.67 -3.38 15.31
N GLY A 124 -15.06 -4.12 14.38
CA GLY A 124 -14.69 -3.63 13.06
C GLY A 124 -15.21 -4.55 11.98
N PHE A 125 -15.64 -3.98 10.86
CA PHE A 125 -15.98 -4.71 9.65
C PHE A 125 -15.34 -4.01 8.46
N GLU A 126 -14.62 -4.75 7.62
CA GLU A 126 -13.95 -4.26 6.42
C GLU A 126 -14.34 -5.12 5.21
N TYR A 127 -14.63 -4.45 4.09
CA TYR A 127 -14.59 -5.06 2.76
C TYR A 127 -13.53 -4.37 1.92
N VAL A 128 -12.69 -5.15 1.23
CA VAL A 128 -11.64 -4.64 0.33
C VAL A 128 -11.78 -5.29 -1.04
N PHE A 129 -11.72 -4.47 -2.08
CA PHE A 129 -11.47 -4.86 -3.46
C PHE A 129 -10.06 -4.41 -3.87
N GLY A 130 -9.31 -5.27 -4.52
CA GLY A 130 -8.00 -4.96 -5.10
C GLY A 130 -7.88 -5.44 -6.53
N SER A 131 -7.16 -4.68 -7.36
CA SER A 131 -6.80 -5.04 -8.73
C SER A 131 -5.31 -4.84 -8.93
N ARG A 132 -4.62 -5.86 -9.44
CA ARG A 132 -3.20 -5.84 -9.81
C ARG A 132 -3.07 -5.89 -11.33
N ILE A 133 -2.17 -5.08 -11.86
CA ILE A 133 -1.78 -5.07 -13.27
C ILE A 133 -0.29 -5.39 -13.35
N ASP A 134 0.06 -6.35 -14.21
CA ASP A 134 1.44 -6.73 -14.51
C ASP A 134 1.98 -5.95 -15.71
N LYS A 135 3.29 -6.04 -15.94
CA LYS A 135 4.00 -5.26 -16.96
C LYS A 135 3.48 -5.52 -18.39
N ASP A 136 3.01 -6.73 -18.67
CA ASP A 136 2.39 -7.11 -19.95
C ASP A 136 0.92 -6.69 -20.08
N GLY A 137 0.35 -6.05 -19.05
CA GLY A 137 -1.04 -5.61 -19.00
C GLY A 137 -2.02 -6.67 -18.52
N SER A 138 -1.57 -7.89 -18.21
CA SER A 138 -2.42 -8.88 -17.56
C SER A 138 -2.90 -8.37 -16.20
N THR A 139 -4.15 -8.69 -15.86
CA THR A 139 -4.83 -8.15 -14.68
C THR A 139 -5.39 -9.27 -13.81
N GLY A 140 -5.24 -9.11 -12.49
CA GLY A 140 -5.83 -10.00 -11.49
C GLY A 140 -6.58 -9.20 -10.42
N THR A 141 -7.68 -9.75 -9.89
CA THR A 141 -8.48 -9.10 -8.85
C THR A 141 -8.56 -9.95 -7.58
N ALA A 142 -8.79 -9.31 -6.44
CA ALA A 142 -8.95 -9.98 -5.15
C ALA A 142 -9.99 -9.24 -4.30
N ASN A 143 -10.81 -10.00 -3.57
CA ASN A 143 -11.78 -9.47 -2.62
C ASN A 143 -11.49 -10.05 -1.24
N ARG A 144 -11.61 -9.24 -0.20
CA ARG A 144 -11.42 -9.67 1.20
C ARG A 144 -12.50 -9.07 2.08
N ILE A 145 -13.00 -9.89 3.00
CA ILE A 145 -13.82 -9.44 4.12
C ILE A 145 -13.02 -9.70 5.40
N TRP A 146 -13.04 -8.75 6.33
CA TRP A 146 -12.44 -8.90 7.63
C TRP A 146 -13.37 -8.40 8.74
N ILE A 147 -13.30 -9.07 9.88
CA ILE A 147 -14.05 -8.74 11.08
C ILE A 147 -13.05 -8.63 12.23
N LEU A 148 -13.14 -7.53 12.97
CA LEU A 148 -12.37 -7.29 14.18
C LEU A 148 -13.29 -7.34 15.39
N VAL A 149 -12.85 -8.06 16.42
CA VAL A 149 -13.38 -7.95 17.78
C VAL A 149 -12.20 -7.64 18.68
N TYR A 150 -12.24 -6.50 19.36
CA TYR A 150 -11.19 -6.04 20.25
C TYR A 150 -11.79 -5.70 21.62
N TYR A 151 -11.14 -6.12 22.69
CA TYR A 151 -11.50 -5.78 24.06
C TYR A 151 -10.25 -5.44 24.88
N ASP A 152 -10.29 -4.31 25.58
CA ASP A 152 -9.25 -3.86 26.52
C ASP A 152 -9.77 -3.96 27.96
N PHE A 153 -8.94 -4.48 28.87
CA PHE A 153 -9.34 -4.89 30.24
C PHE A 153 -8.73 -4.03 31.34
#